data_AF-A0A6G3XHM0-F1
#
_entry.id   AF-A0A6G3XHM0-F1
#
_cell.length_a   1.000
_cell.length_b   1.000
_cell.length_c   1.000
_cell.angle_alpha   90.00
_cell.angle_beta   90.00
_cell.angle_gamma   90.00
#
_symmetry.space_group_name_H-M   'P 1'
#
loop_
_entity.id
_entity.type
_entity.pdbx_description
1 polymer ?
#
loop_
_entity_poly.entity_id
_entity_poly.type
_entity_poly.pdbx_seq_one_letter_code
_entity_poly.pdbx_strand_id
1 'polypeptide(L)'
;RALDSGDDALVDGLLDHFYRPLVELRAKGRGYAVSLVKAGVRLQGLDVGEVRTPLTEPPAAHVEDLVEIIASGRALLAEHASAGGAA
;
A
#
# COMPACT_ATOMS: atom_id res chain seq x y z
N ARG A 1 -15.20 5.49 -2.09
CA ARG A 1 -15.33 6.83 -2.69
C ARG A 1 -15.16 6.75 -4.21
N ALA A 2 -13.94 6.66 -4.78
CA ALA A 2 -13.74 6.62 -6.24
C ALA A 2 -14.61 5.56 -6.96
N LEU A 3 -14.59 4.33 -6.46
CA LEU A 3 -15.44 3.24 -6.96
C LEU A 3 -16.95 3.56 -6.87
N ASP A 4 -17.38 4.16 -5.76
CA ASP A 4 -18.80 4.47 -5.53
C ASP A 4 -19.28 5.66 -6.39
N SER A 5 -18.37 6.58 -6.74
CA SER A 5 -18.64 7.74 -7.58
C SER A 5 -18.43 7.49 -9.08
N GLY A 6 -17.98 6.29 -9.48
CA GLY A 6 -17.68 5.96 -10.88
C GLY A 6 -16.45 6.69 -11.43
N ASP A 7 -15.48 7.03 -10.57
CA ASP A 7 -14.21 7.62 -10.99
C ASP A 7 -13.23 6.53 -11.41
N ASP A 8 -13.44 6.02 -12.62
CA ASP A 8 -12.66 4.91 -13.17
C ASP A 8 -11.18 5.29 -13.34
N ALA A 9 -10.87 6.56 -13.63
CA ALA A 9 -9.49 7.02 -13.77
C ALA A 9 -8.70 6.91 -12.47
N LEU A 10 -9.29 7.34 -11.33
CA LEU A 10 -8.64 7.16 -10.04
C LEU A 10 -8.61 5.70 -9.59
N VAL A 11 -9.64 4.91 -9.92
CA VAL A 11 -9.66 3.47 -9.64
C VAL A 11 -8.51 2.77 -10.36
N ASP A 12 -8.38 2.95 -11.66
CA ASP A 12 -7.32 2.34 -12.48
C ASP A 12 -5.93 2.80 -12.03
N GLY A 13 -5.77 4.09 -11.73
CA GLY A 13 -4.52 4.61 -11.18
C GLY A 13 -4.12 3.93 -9.86
N LEU A 14 -5.06 3.75 -8.93
CA LEU A 14 -4.78 3.05 -7.67
C LEU A 14 -4.50 1.56 -7.87
N LEU A 15 -5.15 0.93 -8.86
CA LEU A 15 -4.87 -0.45 -9.21
C LEU A 15 -3.43 -0.61 -9.70
N ASP A 16 -2.95 0.27 -10.58
CA ASP A 16 -1.62 0.14 -11.17
C ASP A 16 -0.49 0.65 -10.27
N HIS A 17 -0.70 1.73 -9.53
CA HIS A 17 0.36 2.37 -8.74
C HIS A 17 0.44 1.91 -7.28
N PHE A 18 -0.57 1.21 -6.77
CA PHE A 18 -0.61 0.71 -5.39
C PHE A 18 -0.98 -0.77 -5.30
N TYR A 19 -2.17 -1.18 -5.76
CA TYR A 19 -2.67 -2.52 -5.48
C TYR A 19 -1.92 -3.64 -6.22
N ARG A 20 -1.64 -3.48 -7.52
CA ARG A 20 -0.88 -4.46 -8.30
C ARG A 20 0.54 -4.64 -7.75
N PRO A 21 1.35 -3.57 -7.55
CA PRO A 21 2.66 -3.69 -6.91
C PRO A 21 2.60 -4.34 -5.51
N LEU A 22 1.59 -3.99 -4.69
CA LEU A 22 1.42 -4.58 -3.37
C LEU A 22 1.10 -6.08 -3.45
N VAL A 23 0.24 -6.50 -4.38
CA VAL A 23 -0.09 -7.91 -4.59
C VAL A 23 1.12 -8.69 -5.09
N GLU A 24 1.92 -8.11 -5.99
CA GLU A 24 3.17 -8.70 -6.45
C GLU A 24 4.18 -8.88 -5.31
N LEU A 25 4.36 -7.86 -4.46
CA LEU A 25 5.19 -7.96 -3.26
C LEU A 25 4.67 -9.02 -2.29
N ARG A 26 3.35 -9.08 -2.07
CA ARG A 26 2.71 -10.11 -1.23
C ARG A 26 2.94 -11.52 -1.75
N ALA A 27 3.04 -11.71 -3.06
CA ALA A 27 3.28 -13.03 -3.66
C ALA A 27 4.72 -13.54 -3.42
N LYS A 28 5.68 -12.66 -3.09
CA LYS A 28 7.08 -13.04 -2.83
C LYS A 28 7.28 -13.81 -1.51
N GLY A 29 6.34 -13.77 -0.57
CA GLY A 29 6.53 -14.33 0.77
C GLY A 29 5.30 -14.98 1.38
N ARG A 30 5.48 -16.15 2.01
CA ARG A 30 4.41 -16.80 2.78
C ARG A 30 4.06 -15.95 4.00
N GLY A 31 2.77 -15.66 4.18
CA GLY A 31 2.31 -14.85 5.31
C GLY A 31 2.38 -13.33 5.11
N TYR A 32 2.87 -12.86 3.96
CA TYR A 32 3.02 -11.43 3.66
C TYR A 32 1.71 -10.66 3.61
N ALA A 33 0.57 -11.34 3.39
CA ALA A 33 -0.74 -10.74 3.55
C ALA A 33 -0.95 -10.11 4.94
N VAL A 34 -0.29 -10.62 5.98
CA VAL A 34 -0.35 -10.08 7.34
C VAL A 34 0.91 -9.31 7.69
N SER A 35 2.10 -9.85 7.41
CA SER A 35 3.36 -9.24 7.86
C SER A 35 3.66 -7.90 7.18
N LEU A 36 3.34 -7.75 5.88
CA LEU A 36 3.47 -6.45 5.20
C LEU A 36 2.48 -5.41 5.73
N VAL A 37 1.25 -5.81 6.07
CA VAL A 37 0.26 -4.90 6.66
C VAL A 37 0.75 -4.39 8.01
N LYS A 38 1.26 -5.27 8.87
CA LYS A 38 1.87 -4.86 10.14
C LYS A 38 3.09 -3.98 9.96
N ALA A 39 3.98 -4.30 9.01
CA ALA A 39 5.12 -3.46 8.68
C ALA A 39 4.67 -2.06 8.23
N GLY A 40 3.68 -1.97 7.36
CA GLY A 40 3.07 -0.71 6.93
C GLY A 40 2.50 0.11 8.08
N VAL A 41 1.81 -0.53 9.03
CA VAL A 41 1.27 0.14 10.22
C VAL A 41 2.38 0.65 11.15
N ARG A 42 3.44 -0.15 11.36
CA ARG A 42 4.62 0.26 12.15
C ARG A 42 5.35 1.44 11.51
N LEU A 43 5.48 1.47 10.18
CA LEU A 43 6.05 2.60 9.43
C LEU A 43 5.28 3.92 9.65
N GLN A 44 4.00 3.86 10.01
CA GLN A 44 3.19 5.03 10.35
C GLN A 44 3.30 5.44 11.83
N GLY A 45 4.22 4.83 12.60
CA GLY A 45 4.46 5.16 14.00
C GLY A 45 3.49 4.52 14.99
N LEU A 46 2.67 3.56 14.55
CA LEU A 46 1.76 2.83 15.43
C LEU A 46 2.42 1.55 15.96
N ASP A 47 2.40 1.38 17.28
CA ASP A 47 2.91 0.17 17.93
C ASP A 47 1.87 -0.95 17.89
N VAL A 48 2.05 -1.88 16.93
CA VAL A 48 1.21 -3.07 16.76
C VAL A 48 1.96 -4.38 17.02
N GLY A 49 3.17 -4.28 17.56
CA GLY A 49 4.11 -5.38 17.76
C GLY A 49 4.44 -6.18 16.49
N GLU A 50 5.25 -7.22 16.67
CA GLU A 50 5.66 -8.12 15.59
C GLU A 50 4.55 -9.12 15.21
N VAL A 51 4.73 -9.81 14.09
CA VAL A 51 3.93 -11.00 13.78
C VAL A 51 4.24 -12.14 14.75
N ARG A 52 3.23 -12.95 15.08
CA ARG A 52 3.42 -14.19 15.84
C ARG A 52 3.80 -15.33 14.89
N THR A 53 4.52 -16.33 15.40
CA THR A 53 4.73 -17.59 14.70
C THR A 53 3.39 -18.22 14.29
N PRO A 54 3.30 -18.87 13.11
CA PRO A 54 4.39 -19.24 12.19
C PRO A 54 4.72 -18.17 11.11
N LEU A 55 4.24 -16.93 11.26
CA LEU A 55 4.56 -15.85 10.33
C LEU A 55 5.96 -15.27 10.63
N THR A 56 6.58 -14.71 9.59
CA THR A 56 7.90 -14.06 9.69
C THR A 56 7.81 -12.63 9.15
N GLU A 57 8.63 -11.74 9.73
CA GLU A 57 8.78 -10.38 9.23
C GLU A 57 9.39 -10.37 7.81
N PRO A 58 8.99 -9.43 6.94
CA PRO A 58 9.64 -9.22 5.66
C PRO A 58 11.10 -8.75 5.86
N PRO A 59 12.04 -9.11 4.97
CA PRO A 59 13.38 -8.55 4.98
C PRO A 59 13.34 -7.06 4.67
N ALA A 60 14.38 -6.32 5.07
CA ALA A 60 14.48 -4.87 4.88
C ALA A 60 14.18 -4.43 3.44
N ALA A 61 14.72 -5.12 2.43
CA ALA A 61 14.46 -4.82 1.02
C ALA A 61 12.97 -4.85 0.65
N HIS A 62 12.18 -5.78 1.19
CA HIS A 62 10.74 -5.82 0.95
C HIS A 62 9.97 -4.76 1.75
N VAL A 63 10.53 -4.28 2.86
CA VAL A 63 9.97 -3.13 3.59
C VAL A 63 10.24 -1.84 2.82
N GLU A 64 11.41 -1.71 2.18
CA GLU A 64 11.73 -0.61 1.26
C GLU A 64 10.78 -0.61 0.05
N ASP A 65 10.59 -1.76 -0.61
CA ASP A 65 9.57 -1.92 -1.67
C ASP A 65 8.18 -1.43 -1.19
N LEU A 66 7.78 -1.81 0.03
CA LEU A 66 6.50 -1.40 0.61
C LEU A 66 6.42 0.12 0.85
N VAL A 67 7.50 0.76 1.27
CA VAL A 67 7.56 2.22 1.45
C VAL A 67 7.33 2.93 0.12
N GLU A 68 7.99 2.48 -0.93
CA GLU A 68 7.85 3.05 -2.28
C GLU A 68 6.43 2.90 -2.81
N ILE A 69 5.82 1.72 -2.64
CA ILE A 69 4.43 1.46 -3.05
C ILE A 69 3.45 2.39 -2.30
N ILE A 70 3.63 2.54 -0.99
CA ILE A 70 2.79 3.46 -0.18
C ILE A 70 2.97 4.91 -0.64
N ALA A 71 4.21 5.34 -0.90
CA ALA A 71 4.51 6.69 -1.37
C ALA A 71 3.85 6.97 -2.73
N SER A 72 3.97 6.03 -3.67
CA SER A 72 3.35 6.08 -5.00
C SER A 72 1.83 6.27 -4.92
N GLY A 73 1.13 5.44 -4.14
CA GLY A 73 -0.32 5.58 -3.95
C GLY A 73 -0.74 6.90 -3.30
N ARG A 74 0.05 7.41 -2.34
CA ARG A 74 -0.21 8.71 -1.69
C ARG A 74 0.02 9.89 -2.63
N ALA A 75 1.05 9.84 -3.47
CA ALA A 75 1.32 10.88 -4.46
C ALA A 75 0.16 10.99 -5.45
N LEU A 76 -0.32 9.85 -5.98
CA LEU A 76 -1.48 9.81 -6.87
C LEU A 76 -2.74 10.42 -6.22
N LEU A 77 -3.00 10.10 -4.95
CA LEU A 77 -4.13 10.68 -4.21
C LEU A 77 -4.00 12.19 -4.03
N ALA A 78 -2.79 12.70 -3.77
CA ALA A 78 -2.53 14.13 -3.62
C ALA A 78 -2.73 14.87 -4.95
N GLU A 79 -2.22 14.32 -6.05
CA GLU A 79 -2.42 14.84 -7.41
C GLU A 79 -3.91 14.88 -7.76
N HIS A 80 -4.63 13.79 -7.54
CA HIS A 80 -6.06 13.73 -7.80
C HIS A 80 -6.85 14.73 -6.95
N ALA A 81 -6.52 14.88 -5.66
CA ALA A 81 -7.15 15.88 -4.80
C ALA A 81 -6.89 17.32 -5.29
N SER A 82 -5.70 17.59 -5.82
CA SER A 82 -5.37 18.90 -6.41
C SER A 82 -6.11 19.17 -7.72
N ALA A 83 -6.38 18.13 -8.53
CA ALA A 83 -7.15 18.24 -9.76
C ALA A 83 -8.66 18.42 -9.51
N GLY A 84 -9.21 17.75 -8.50
CA GLY A 84 -10.63 17.85 -8.14
C GLY A 84 -11.03 19.15 -7.43
N GLY A 85 -10.07 19.94 -6.94
CA GLY A 85 -10.31 21.24 -6.30
C GLY A 85 -10.41 22.43 -7.28
N ALA A 86 -10.17 22.20 -8.57
CA ALA A 86 -10.20 23.22 -9.62
C ALA A 86 -11.51 23.25 -10.43
N ALA A 87 -12.54 22.51 -10.01
CA ALA A 87 -13.84 22.41 -10.66
C ALA A 87 -14.95 23.06 -9.82
#